data_AF-A0AAV0VU66-F1
#
_entry.id   AF-A0AAV0VU66-F1
#
_cell.length_a   1.000
_cell.length_b   1.000
_cell.length_c   1.000
_cell.angle_alpha   90.00
_cell.angle_beta   90.00
_cell.angle_gamma   90.00
#
_symmetry.space_group_name_H-M   'P 1'
#
loop_
_entity.id
_entity.type
_entity.pdbx_description
1 polymer ?
#
loop_
_entity_poly.entity_id
_entity_poly.type
_entity_poly.pdbx_seq_one_letter_code
_entity_poly.pdbx_strand_id
1 'polypeptide(L)' 'MIAVLQKMFPGRLISLRENITWPPRSPDLSPCDYFLWGYLKAEVFKHRPRTIEELKVAIRQEISAIPLDMLARVMDNF' A
#
# COMPACT_ATOMS: atom_id res chain seq x y z
N MET A 1 11.01 -18.10 13.82
CA MET A 1 9.83 -17.50 13.14
C MET A 1 10.26 -16.46 12.09
N ILE A 2 11.05 -15.43 12.46
CA ILE A 2 11.58 -14.43 11.52
C ILE A 2 12.48 -15.02 10.41
N ALA A 3 13.34 -15.99 10.74
CA ALA A 3 14.22 -16.64 9.74
C ALA A 3 13.46 -17.34 8.59
N VAL A 4 12.25 -17.82 8.83
CA VAL A 4 11.40 -18.42 7.79
C VAL A 4 10.88 -17.33 6.85
N LEU A 5 10.44 -16.19 7.40
CA LEU A 5 9.94 -15.06 6.64
C LEU A 5 11.05 -14.40 5.81
N GLN A 6 12.27 -14.26 6.36
CA GLN A 6 13.45 -13.81 5.60
C GLN A 6 13.74 -14.72 4.40
N LYS A 7 13.65 -16.05 4.58
CA LYS A 7 13.85 -17.02 3.49
C LYS A 7 12.78 -16.91 2.40
N MET A 8 11.53 -16.63 2.79
CA MET A 8 10.41 -16.51 1.83
C MET A 8 10.39 -15.14 1.14
N PHE A 9 10.83 -14.08 1.80
CA PHE A 9 10.75 -12.70 1.32
C PHE A 9 12.09 -11.95 1.49
N PRO A 10 13.16 -12.40 0.80
CA PRO A 10 14.48 -11.79 0.95
C PRO A 10 14.47 -10.33 0.51
N GLY A 11 15.03 -9.44 1.34
CA GLY A 11 15.12 -8.00 1.08
C GLY A 11 13.78 -7.25 1.07
N ARG A 12 12.67 -7.91 1.40
CA ARG A 12 11.31 -7.34 1.39
C ARG A 12 10.64 -7.38 2.75
N LEU A 13 11.39 -7.73 3.79
CA LEU A 13 10.89 -7.81 5.16
C LEU A 13 11.18 -6.52 5.92
N ILE A 14 10.15 -5.87 6.42
CA ILE A 14 10.24 -4.70 7.31
C ILE A 14 9.91 -5.19 8.73
N SER A 15 10.88 -5.13 9.65
CA SER A 15 10.71 -5.58 11.02
C SER A 15 11.73 -4.90 11.95
N LEU A 16 11.34 -4.72 13.22
CA LEU A 16 12.14 -4.07 14.28
C LEU A 16 13.54 -4.68 14.51
N ARG A 17 13.82 -5.87 13.98
CA ARG A 17 15.11 -6.57 14.11
C ARG A 17 15.78 -6.91 12.78
N GLU A 18 15.31 -6.30 11.69
CA GLU A 18 15.85 -6.48 10.33
C GLU A 18 16.72 -5.28 9.90
N ASN A 19 17.36 -5.37 8.73
CA ASN A 19 18.22 -4.32 8.18
C ASN A 19 17.52 -2.97 7.95
N ILE A 20 16.19 -2.95 7.84
CA ILE A 20 15.40 -1.73 7.68
C ILE A 20 14.75 -1.39 9.03
N THR A 21 15.41 -0.52 9.79
CA THR A 21 14.93 -0.04 11.09
C THR A 21 13.72 0.86 10.89
N TRP A 22 12.53 0.38 11.24
CA TRP A 22 11.30 1.17 11.21
C TRP A 22 11.01 1.80 12.58
N PRO A 23 10.89 3.14 12.68
CA PRO A 23 10.48 3.77 13.92
C PRO A 23 9.04 3.39 14.28
N PRO A 24 8.73 3.24 15.59
CA PRO A 24 7.36 3.02 16.03
C PRO A 24 6.47 4.23 15.68
N ARG A 25 5.24 3.95 15.21
CA ARG A 25 4.20 4.95 14.86
C ARG A 25 4.55 5.86 13.69
N SER A 26 5.14 5.31 12.63
CA SER A 26 5.39 6.04 11.38
C SER A 26 4.46 5.56 10.26
N PRO A 27 3.16 5.93 10.27
CA PRO A 27 2.25 5.66 9.15
C PRO A 27 2.72 6.38 7.88
N ASP A 28 3.51 7.46 8.02
CA ASP A 28 4.08 8.21 6.89
C ASP A 28 5.17 7.44 6.15
N LEU A 29 5.66 6.34 6.75
CA LEU A 29 6.74 5.56 6.17
C LEU A 29 6.25 4.41 5.30
N SER A 30 4.95 4.16 5.08
CA SER A 30 4.57 3.13 4.10
C SER A 30 3.96 3.79 2.85
N PRO A 31 4.43 3.48 1.63
CA PRO A 31 3.78 3.94 0.39
C PRO A 31 2.29 3.61 0.35
N CYS A 32 1.88 2.52 1.02
CA CYS A 32 0.48 2.16 1.14
C CYS A 32 -0.31 3.13 2.04
N ASP A 33 0.27 3.53 3.17
CA ASP A 33 -0.38 4.39 4.17
C ASP A 33 -0.32 5.88 3.81
N TYR A 34 0.82 6.35 3.28
CA TYR A 34 0.99 7.73 2.80
C TYR A 34 0.17 7.99 1.52
N PHE A 35 0.17 7.06 0.56
CA PHE A 35 -0.41 7.29 -0.76
C PHE A 35 -1.63 6.42 -1.04
N LEU A 36 -1.48 5.08 -1.07
CA LEU A 36 -2.49 4.19 -1.66
C LEU A 36 -3.85 4.30 -0.96
N TRP A 37 -3.88 4.27 0.37
CA TRP A 37 -5.14 4.34 1.12
C TRP A 37 -5.85 5.68 0.97
N GLY A 38 -5.09 6.79 0.95
CA GLY A 38 -5.65 8.12 0.70
C GLY A 38 -6.21 8.25 -0.71
N TYR A 39 -5.45 7.79 -1.70
CA TYR A 39 -5.83 7.79 -3.12
C TYR A 39 -7.10 6.96 -3.37
N LEU A 40 -7.11 5.70 -2.94
CA LEU A 40 -8.26 4.81 -3.14
C LEU A 40 -9.50 5.36 -2.47
N LYS A 41 -9.39 5.94 -1.26
CA LYS A 41 -10.53 6.56 -0.60
C LYS A 41 -11.06 7.76 -1.37
N ALA A 42 -10.21 8.56 -2.00
CA ALA A 42 -10.63 9.69 -2.81
C ALA A 42 -11.36 9.22 -4.08
N GLU A 43 -10.82 8.25 -4.81
CA GLU A 43 -11.36 7.81 -6.11
C GLU A 43 -12.60 6.91 -5.97
N VAL A 44 -12.54 5.90 -5.08
CA VAL A 44 -13.64 4.94 -4.91
C VAL A 44 -14.92 5.64 -4.44
N PHE A 45 -14.82 6.64 -3.57
CA PHE A 45 -16.00 7.33 -3.04
C PHE A 45 -16.59 8.39 -3.99
N LYS A 46 -15.90 8.77 -5.09
CA LYS A 46 -16.53 9.58 -6.17
C LYS A 46 -17.73 8.86 -6.78
N HIS A 47 -17.64 7.54 -6.88
CA HIS A 47 -18.68 6.67 -7.44
C HIS A 47 -19.84 6.40 -6.46
N ARG A 48 -19.73 6.83 -5.19
CA ARG A 48 -20.72 6.65 -4.12
C ARG A 48 -21.32 5.23 -4.06
N PRO A 49 -20.49 4.18 -3.90
CA PRO A 49 -20.98 2.82 -3.78
C PRO A 49 -21.95 2.69 -2.60
N ARG A 50 -23.08 2.03 -2.82
CA ARG A 50 -24.15 1.83 -1.82
C ARG A 50 -24.16 0.43 -1.24
N THR A 51 -23.47 -0.50 -1.90
CA THR A 51 -23.35 -1.89 -1.45
C THR A 51 -21.88 -2.28 -1.26
N ILE A 52 -21.65 -3.32 -0.45
CA ILE A 52 -20.31 -3.89 -0.27
C ILE A 52 -19.77 -4.43 -1.61
N GLU A 53 -20.64 -4.94 -2.47
CA GLU A 53 -20.22 -5.50 -3.77
C GLU A 53 -19.77 -4.39 -4.72
N GLU A 54 -20.53 -3.31 -4.84
CA GLU A 54 -20.12 -2.12 -5.60
C GLU A 54 -18.80 -1.54 -5.08
N LEU A 55 -18.63 -1.48 -3.75
CA LEU A 55 -17.40 -1.02 -3.14
C LEU A 55 -16.20 -1.90 -3.53
N LYS A 56 -16.36 -3.23 -3.48
CA LYS A 56 -15.30 -4.18 -3.89
C LYS A 56 -14.96 -4.05 -5.37
N VAL A 57 -15.96 -3.87 -6.23
CA VAL A 57 -15.77 -3.69 -7.67
C VAL A 57 -15.01 -2.39 -7.93
N ALA A 58 -15.43 -1.28 -7.33
CA ALA A 58 -14.79 0.01 -7.47
C ALA A 58 -13.33 -0.02 -7.00
N ILE A 59 -13.04 -0.62 -5.83
CA ILE A 59 -11.65 -0.78 -5.36
C ILE A 59 -10.78 -1.52 -6.38
N ARG A 60 -11.28 -2.63 -6.96
CA ARG A 60 -10.51 -3.40 -7.96
C ARG A 60 -10.27 -2.60 -9.23
N GLN A 61 -11.29 -1.87 -9.70
CA GLN A 61 -11.18 -1.02 -10.87
C GLN A 61 -10.15 0.09 -10.65
N GLU A 62 -10.24 0.82 -9.54
CA GLU A 62 -9.30 1.89 -9.21
C GLU A 62 -7.86 1.36 -9.08
N ILE A 63 -7.66 0.23 -8.39
CA ILE A 63 -6.32 -0.39 -8.29
C ILE A 63 -5.78 -0.75 -9.66
N SER A 64 -6.60 -1.35 -10.54
CA SER A 64 -6.16 -1.72 -11.90
C SER A 64 -5.89 -0.51 -12.80
N ALA A 65 -6.47 0.64 -12.48
CA ALA A 65 -6.31 1.88 -13.22
C ALA A 65 -5.07 2.68 -12.78
N ILE A 66 -4.42 2.33 -11.65
CA ILE A 66 -3.21 3.03 -11.19
C ILE A 66 -2.08 2.82 -12.20
N PRO A 67 -1.58 3.90 -12.82
CA PRO A 67 -0.47 3.81 -13.76
C PRO A 67 0.84 3.39 -13.08
N LEU A 68 1.68 2.62 -13.77
CA LEU A 68 2.98 2.19 -13.24
C LEU A 68 3.93 3.37 -12.96
N ASP A 69 3.86 4.44 -13.76
CA ASP A 69 4.63 5.67 -13.55
C ASP A 69 4.22 6.39 -12.26
N MET A 70 2.94 6.34 -11.89
CA MET A 70 2.47 6.86 -10.62
C MET A 70 3.08 6.09 -9.45
N LEU A 71 3.12 4.75 -9.54
CA LEU A 71 3.77 3.92 -8.52
C LEU A 71 5.28 4.18 -8.44
N ALA A 72 5.96 4.31 -9.58
CA ALA A 72 7.37 4.65 -9.61
C ALA A 72 7.65 5.99 -8.90
N ARG A 73 6.85 7.02 -9.19
CA ARG A 73 6.96 8.33 -8.51
C ARG A 73 6.71 8.25 -7.02
N VAL A 74 5.75 7.44 -6.57
CA VAL A 74 5.49 7.25 -5.14
C VAL A 74 6.70 6.60 -4.47
N MET A 75 7.34 5.62 -5.13
CA MET A 75 8.54 4.96 -4.61
C MET A 75 9.79 5.86 -4.66
N ASP A 76 9.91 6.75 -5.63
CA ASP A 76 11.03 7.70 -5.73
C ASP A 76 10.93 8.85 -4.70
N ASN A 77 9.73 9.19 -4.27
CA ASN A 77 9.47 10.22 -3.24
C ASN A 77 9.34 9.63 -1.83
N PHE A 78 9.59 8.33 -1.69
CA PHE A 78 9.58 7.59 -0.44
C PHE A 78 11.00 7.46 0.12
#